data_AF-A0A535NEF4-F1
#
_entry.id   AF-A0A535NEF4-F1
#
_cell.length_a   1.000
_cell.length_b   1.000
_cell.length_c   1.000
_cell.angle_alpha   90.00
_cell.angle_beta   90.00
_cell.angle_gamma   90.00
#
_symmetry.space_group_name_H-M   'P 1'
#
loop_
_entity.id
_entity.type
_entity.pdbx_description
1 polymer ?
#
loop_
_entity_poly.entity_id
_entity_poly.type
_entity_poly.pdbx_seq_one_letter_code
_entity_poly.pdbx_strand_id
1 'polypeptide(L)'
;MQAYEDALRRFHAELARGGPAGFVASTTYRFDDGYSDWYLVENSAALDVLNEAAVSGARAASHDAAARMAALGSGKLLSLAQGESDVDALHEAAFAKPPGMAYGDLYAMTAAFTAQEGVALWRRMMVLGPPPEFCFVSREPRQLPAELAPEVRIRRKI
;
A
#
# COMPACT_ATOMS: atom_id res chain seq x y z
N MET A 1 -8.52 -13.04 -12.09
CA MET A 1 -8.87 -14.47 -12.21
C MET A 1 -9.52 -14.85 -10.88
N GLN A 2 -10.80 -15.24 -10.87
CA GLN A 2 -11.62 -15.32 -9.65
C GLN A 2 -10.98 -16.17 -8.53
N ALA A 3 -10.46 -17.36 -8.87
CA ALA A 3 -9.83 -18.25 -7.90
C ALA A 3 -8.63 -17.63 -7.17
N TYR A 4 -7.86 -16.76 -7.84
CA TYR A 4 -6.74 -16.06 -7.21
C TYR A 4 -7.24 -14.99 -6.23
N GLU A 5 -8.27 -14.22 -6.63
CA GLU A 5 -8.89 -13.22 -5.74
C GLU A 5 -9.51 -13.88 -4.50
N ASP A 6 -10.13 -15.06 -4.65
CA ASP A 6 -10.67 -15.83 -3.52
C ASP A 6 -9.58 -16.36 -2.59
N ALA A 7 -8.44 -16.81 -3.15
CA ALA A 7 -7.29 -17.23 -2.35
C ALA A 7 -6.72 -16.06 -1.53
N LEU A 8 -6.60 -14.88 -2.13
CA LEU A 8 -6.16 -13.66 -1.44
C LEU A 8 -7.13 -13.24 -0.35
N ARG A 9 -8.44 -13.16 -0.63
CA ARG A 9 -9.46 -12.86 0.40
C ARG A 9 -9.35 -13.79 1.60
N ARG A 10 -9.21 -15.09 1.34
CA ARG A 10 -9.06 -16.09 2.40
C ARG A 10 -7.79 -15.87 3.21
N PHE A 11 -6.66 -15.64 2.54
CA PHE A 11 -5.39 -15.38 3.21
C PHE A 11 -5.47 -14.14 4.11
N HIS A 12 -5.98 -13.01 3.59
CA HIS A 12 -6.14 -11.78 4.35
C HIS A 12 -7.10 -11.94 5.54
N ALA A 13 -8.20 -12.69 5.39
CA ALA A 13 -9.12 -12.99 6.47
C ALA A 13 -8.48 -13.84 7.59
N GLU A 14 -7.71 -14.88 7.23
CA GLU A 14 -7.00 -15.71 8.21
C GLU A 14 -5.88 -14.94 8.91
N LEU A 15 -5.20 -14.05 8.20
CA LEU A 15 -4.18 -13.18 8.77
C LEU A 15 -4.80 -12.22 9.80
N ALA A 16 -5.90 -11.56 9.45
CA ALA A 16 -6.62 -10.67 10.35
C ALA A 16 -7.16 -11.40 11.58
N ARG A 17 -7.70 -12.61 11.42
CA ARG A 17 -8.19 -13.44 12.52
C ARG A 17 -7.09 -13.86 13.50
N GLY A 18 -5.87 -14.06 12.99
CA GLY A 18 -4.71 -14.41 13.82
C GLY A 18 -4.16 -13.25 14.65
N GLY A 19 -4.44 -11.99 14.26
CA GLY A 19 -3.97 -10.78 14.93
C GLY A 19 -2.49 -10.80 15.32
N PRO A 20 -1.53 -10.97 14.38
CA PRO A 20 -0.11 -10.90 14.71
C PRO A 20 0.24 -9.59 15.43
N ALA A 21 1.18 -9.61 16.36
CA ALA A 21 1.55 -8.41 17.09
C ALA A 21 2.00 -7.28 16.14
N GLY A 22 1.43 -6.09 16.32
CA GLY A 22 1.68 -4.92 15.47
C GLY A 22 0.99 -4.92 14.11
N PHE A 23 0.17 -5.93 13.78
CA PHE A 23 -0.70 -5.94 12.60
C PHE A 23 -1.93 -5.07 12.85
N VAL A 24 -2.22 -4.13 11.95
CA VAL A 24 -3.39 -3.25 12.04
C VAL A 24 -4.49 -3.70 11.09
N ALA A 25 -4.15 -3.86 9.81
CA ALA A 25 -5.10 -4.25 8.77
C ALA A 25 -4.36 -4.76 7.53
N SER A 26 -5.07 -5.44 6.65
CA SER A 26 -4.58 -5.71 5.31
C SER A 26 -5.71 -5.79 4.31
N THR A 27 -5.36 -5.55 3.05
CA THR A 27 -6.29 -5.63 1.92
C THR A 27 -5.49 -5.88 0.65
N THR A 28 -6.16 -6.38 -0.39
CA THR A 28 -5.58 -6.39 -1.73
C THR A 28 -6.35 -5.44 -2.63
N TYR A 29 -5.61 -4.74 -3.49
CA TYR A 29 -6.18 -3.99 -4.59
C TYR A 29 -5.81 -4.63 -5.93
N ARG A 30 -6.74 -4.57 -6.87
CA ARG A 30 -6.56 -4.93 -8.28
C ARG A 30 -6.34 -3.67 -9.10
N PHE A 31 -5.32 -3.71 -9.96
CA PHE A 31 -5.06 -2.78 -11.05
C PHE A 31 -5.30 -3.47 -12.40
N ASP A 32 -5.16 -2.73 -13.50
CA ASP A 32 -5.29 -3.28 -14.84
C ASP A 32 -4.18 -4.30 -15.16
N ASP A 33 -2.99 -4.09 -14.61
CA ASP A 33 -1.77 -4.86 -14.87
C ASP A 33 -1.38 -5.81 -13.73
N GLY A 34 -2.15 -5.88 -12.63
CA GLY A 34 -1.81 -6.76 -11.52
C GLY A 34 -2.60 -6.54 -10.24
N TYR A 35 -1.98 -6.93 -9.13
CA TYR A 35 -2.53 -6.80 -7.78
C TYR A 35 -1.47 -6.22 -6.85
N SER A 36 -1.92 -5.55 -5.79
CA SER A 36 -1.08 -5.04 -4.73
C SER A 36 -1.69 -5.38 -3.38
N ASP A 37 -1.00 -6.20 -2.62
CA ASP A 37 -1.34 -6.47 -1.22
C ASP A 37 -0.77 -5.36 -0.35
N TRP A 38 -1.63 -4.81 0.50
CA TRP A 38 -1.28 -3.78 1.48
C TRP A 38 -1.41 -4.38 2.87
N TYR A 39 -0.36 -4.23 3.66
CA TYR A 39 -0.32 -4.63 5.07
C TYR A 39 0.00 -3.40 5.89
N LEU A 40 -0.98 -2.91 6.64
CA LEU A 40 -0.81 -1.81 7.57
C LEU A 40 -0.31 -2.38 8.90
N VAL A 41 0.81 -1.87 9.37
CA VAL A 41 1.46 -2.27 10.62
C VAL A 41 1.77 -1.03 11.45
N GLU A 42 1.84 -1.20 12.77
CA GLU A 42 2.13 -0.11 13.71
C GLU A 42 3.48 0.56 13.45
N ASN A 43 4.49 -0.25 13.10
CA ASN A 43 5.84 0.20 12.78
C ASN A 43 6.63 -0.92 12.08
N SER A 44 7.84 -0.60 11.63
CA SER A 44 8.68 -1.56 10.91
C SER A 44 9.15 -2.76 11.75
N ALA A 45 9.14 -2.68 13.09
CA ALA A 45 9.53 -3.82 13.94
C ALA A 45 8.49 -4.95 13.94
N ALA A 46 7.25 -4.66 13.55
CA ALA A 46 6.20 -5.68 13.41
C ALA A 46 6.40 -6.59 12.19
N LEU A 47 7.29 -6.24 11.26
CA LEU A 47 7.43 -6.96 9.99
C LEU A 47 7.92 -8.40 10.16
N ASP A 48 8.85 -8.67 11.07
CA ASP A 48 9.36 -10.03 11.30
C ASP A 48 8.26 -10.94 11.84
N VAL A 49 7.51 -10.45 12.84
CA VAL A 49 6.36 -11.17 13.43
C VAL A 49 5.28 -11.40 12.37
N LEU A 50 4.98 -10.40 11.55
CA LEU A 50 4.00 -10.51 10.47
C LEU A 50 4.44 -11.55 9.43
N ASN A 51 5.71 -11.56 9.05
CA ASN A 51 6.24 -12.44 8.02
C ASN A 51 6.23 -13.91 8.49
N GLU A 52 6.67 -14.17 9.73
CA GLU A 52 6.56 -15.50 10.33
C GLU A 52 5.10 -15.94 10.45
N ALA A 53 4.21 -15.02 10.85
CA ALA A 53 2.79 -15.28 10.96
C ALA A 53 2.15 -15.64 9.61
N ALA A 54 2.48 -14.93 8.54
CA ALA A 54 1.89 -15.11 7.22
C ALA A 54 2.07 -16.53 6.67
N VAL A 55 3.19 -17.18 6.96
CA VAL A 55 3.55 -18.48 6.37
C VAL A 55 3.37 -19.67 7.31
N SER A 56 2.90 -19.46 8.55
CA SER A 56 2.87 -20.48 9.59
C SER A 56 1.46 -20.83 10.08
N GLY A 57 1.35 -21.99 10.76
CA GLY A 57 0.13 -22.43 11.46
C GLY A 57 -1.11 -22.44 10.57
N ALA A 58 -2.21 -21.86 11.06
CA ALA A 58 -3.50 -21.82 10.35
C ALA A 58 -3.47 -21.04 9.02
N ARG A 59 -2.45 -20.19 8.80
CA ARG A 59 -2.33 -19.32 7.61
C ARG A 59 -1.58 -19.98 6.46
N ALA A 60 -0.75 -20.98 6.75
CA ALA A 60 0.14 -21.63 5.78
C ALA A 60 -0.62 -22.13 4.54
N ALA A 61 -1.73 -22.86 4.73
CA ALA A 61 -2.51 -23.41 3.62
C ALA A 61 -3.11 -22.34 2.70
N SER A 62 -3.62 -21.23 3.27
CA SER A 62 -4.16 -20.12 2.49
C SER A 62 -3.06 -19.31 1.80
N HIS A 63 -1.93 -19.09 2.47
CA HIS A 63 -0.76 -18.45 1.88
C HIS A 63 -0.26 -19.25 0.67
N ASP A 64 -0.03 -20.55 0.85
CA ASP A 64 0.49 -21.42 -0.22
C ASP A 64 -0.46 -21.51 -1.40
N ALA A 65 -1.78 -21.43 -1.17
CA ALA A 65 -2.77 -21.39 -2.24
C ALA A 65 -2.62 -20.14 -3.12
N ALA A 66 -2.45 -18.96 -2.52
CA ALA A 66 -2.20 -17.73 -3.26
C ALA A 66 -0.80 -17.74 -3.92
N ALA A 67 0.23 -18.15 -3.17
CA ALA A 67 1.62 -18.16 -3.63
C ALA A 67 1.84 -19.05 -4.87
N ARG A 68 1.19 -20.22 -4.95
CA ARG A 68 1.25 -21.11 -6.14
C ARG A 68 0.70 -20.47 -7.42
N MET A 69 -0.12 -19.44 -7.29
CA MET A 69 -0.77 -18.76 -8.42
C MET A 69 -0.08 -17.44 -8.77
N ALA A 70 0.76 -16.92 -7.88
CA ALA A 70 1.56 -15.72 -8.12
C ALA A 70 2.71 -16.03 -9.08
N ALA A 71 2.98 -15.11 -10.01
CA ALA A 71 4.06 -15.26 -10.99
C ALA A 71 5.32 -14.50 -10.56
N LEU A 72 5.24 -13.16 -10.55
CA LEU A 72 6.30 -12.25 -10.11
C LEU A 72 5.70 -11.28 -9.08
N GLY A 73 6.49 -10.92 -8.08
CA GLY A 73 6.08 -9.98 -7.03
C GLY A 73 7.21 -9.02 -6.70
N SER A 74 6.83 -7.80 -6.33
CA SER A 74 7.74 -6.83 -5.73
C SER A 74 7.05 -6.13 -4.57
N GLY A 75 7.82 -5.78 -3.53
CA GLY A 75 7.31 -5.11 -2.34
C GLY A 75 8.02 -3.79 -2.10
N LYS A 76 7.36 -2.89 -1.38
CA LYS A 76 7.93 -1.62 -0.91
C LYS A 76 7.53 -1.44 0.55
N LEU A 77 8.46 -0.98 1.38
CA LEU A 77 8.12 -0.45 2.69
C LEU A 77 7.73 1.02 2.54
N LEU A 78 6.55 1.39 3.00
CA LEU A 78 6.03 2.74 2.98
C LEU A 78 5.83 3.24 4.41
N SER A 79 6.09 4.53 4.62
CA SER A 79 5.72 5.24 5.84
C SER A 79 4.63 6.26 5.53
N LEU A 80 3.64 6.37 6.41
CA LEU A 80 2.60 7.40 6.32
C LEU A 80 3.25 8.76 6.64
N ALA A 81 3.43 9.58 5.61
CA ALA A 81 4.09 10.88 5.75
C ALA A 81 3.11 11.97 6.18
N GLN A 82 1.88 11.97 5.63
CA GLN A 82 0.82 12.92 5.95
C GLN A 82 -0.57 12.31 5.74
N GLY A 83 -1.56 12.85 6.44
CA GLY A 83 -2.96 12.39 6.38
C GLY A 83 -3.19 11.12 7.19
N GLU A 84 -4.25 10.39 6.86
CA GLU A 84 -4.66 9.18 7.55
C GLU A 84 -4.88 8.03 6.56
N SER A 85 -4.44 6.82 6.93
CA SER A 85 -4.61 5.65 6.08
C SER A 85 -6.08 5.31 5.89
N ASP A 86 -6.51 5.11 4.65
CA ASP A 86 -7.87 4.71 4.32
C ASP A 86 -7.86 3.57 3.29
N VAL A 87 -8.52 2.46 3.63
CA VAL A 87 -8.64 1.27 2.79
C VAL A 87 -9.64 1.43 1.65
N ASP A 88 -10.46 2.48 1.68
CA ASP A 88 -11.43 2.80 0.65
C ASP A 88 -10.94 3.95 -0.25
N ALA A 89 -9.69 4.41 -0.07
CA ALA A 89 -9.00 5.30 -0.99
C ALA A 89 -8.58 4.53 -2.26
N LEU A 90 -9.38 4.64 -3.32
CA LEU A 90 -9.21 3.88 -4.57
C LEU A 90 -8.46 4.63 -5.68
N HIS A 91 -8.20 5.92 -5.51
CA HIS A 91 -7.40 6.71 -6.44
C HIS A 91 -5.96 6.79 -5.93
N GLU A 92 -5.01 6.41 -6.78
CA GLU A 92 -3.59 6.42 -6.47
C GLU A 92 -2.86 7.34 -7.46
N ALA A 93 -1.98 8.19 -6.96
CA ALA A 93 -1.10 9.04 -7.73
C ALA A 93 0.34 8.85 -7.24
N ALA A 94 1.17 8.24 -8.08
CA ALA A 94 2.55 7.91 -7.74
C ALA A 94 3.51 8.92 -8.39
N PHE A 95 4.46 9.45 -7.64
CA PHE A 95 5.41 10.45 -8.13
C PHE A 95 6.76 10.41 -7.42
N ALA A 96 7.75 11.09 -8.01
CA ALA A 96 9.02 11.40 -7.35
C ALA A 96 8.99 12.83 -6.82
N LYS A 97 9.79 13.12 -5.79
CA LYS A 97 10.07 14.51 -5.43
C LYS A 97 10.74 15.21 -6.63
N PRO A 98 10.26 16.40 -7.04
CA PRO A 98 10.90 17.19 -8.08
C PRO A 98 12.39 17.46 -7.77
N PRO A 99 13.26 17.53 -8.80
CA PRO A 99 14.66 17.92 -8.62
C PRO A 99 14.78 19.27 -7.92
N GLY A 100 15.69 19.39 -6.94
CA GLY A 100 15.93 20.63 -6.20
C GLY A 100 14.89 20.96 -5.11
N MET A 101 13.73 20.30 -5.08
CA MET A 101 12.72 20.51 -4.04
C MET A 101 13.15 19.87 -2.72
N ALA A 102 12.99 20.56 -1.58
CA ALA A 102 13.18 19.96 -0.26
C ALA A 102 11.94 19.15 0.14
N TYR A 103 12.10 18.14 1.02
CA TYR A 103 10.95 17.40 1.54
C TYR A 103 9.95 18.29 2.27
N GLY A 104 10.42 19.31 2.99
CA GLY A 104 9.56 20.27 3.68
C GLY A 104 8.63 21.01 2.72
N ASP A 105 9.14 21.45 1.57
CA ASP A 105 8.35 22.13 0.55
C ASP A 105 7.30 21.20 -0.07
N LEU A 106 7.68 19.93 -0.33
CA LEU A 106 6.76 18.91 -0.83
C LEU A 106 5.62 18.65 0.16
N TYR A 107 5.93 18.55 1.45
CA TYR A 107 4.93 18.37 2.49
C TYR A 107 4.04 19.60 2.67
N ALA A 108 4.60 20.81 2.57
CA ALA A 108 3.82 22.03 2.59
C ALA A 108 2.85 22.10 1.40
N MET A 109 3.32 21.74 0.20
CA MET A 109 2.50 21.70 -1.02
C MET A 109 1.35 20.68 -0.92
N THR A 110 1.61 19.52 -0.33
CA THR A 110 0.61 18.44 -0.24
C THR A 110 -0.29 18.52 0.99
N ALA A 111 0.03 19.38 1.97
CA ALA A 111 -0.72 19.55 3.22
C ALA A 111 -2.19 19.93 3.00
N ALA A 112 -2.48 20.81 2.04
CA ALA A 112 -3.86 21.22 1.74
C ALA A 112 -4.76 20.06 1.26
N PHE A 113 -4.16 19.04 0.67
CA PHE A 113 -4.86 17.83 0.24
C PHE A 113 -4.98 16.83 1.37
N THR A 114 -3.87 16.57 2.09
CA THR A 114 -3.80 15.55 3.15
C THR A 114 -4.47 15.97 4.45
N ALA A 115 -4.87 17.24 4.59
CA ALA A 115 -5.77 17.70 5.64
C ALA A 115 -7.24 17.26 5.43
N GLN A 116 -7.60 16.74 4.25
CA GLN A 116 -8.95 16.24 3.97
C GLN A 116 -9.05 14.76 4.33
N GLU A 117 -10.21 14.35 4.85
CA GLU A 117 -10.47 12.95 5.18
C GLU A 117 -10.33 12.04 3.96
N GLY A 118 -9.81 10.83 4.18
CA GLY A 118 -9.64 9.83 3.12
C GLY A 118 -8.54 10.18 2.13
N VAL A 119 -7.58 11.02 2.52
CA VAL A 119 -6.39 11.38 1.74
C VAL A 119 -5.13 11.08 2.56
N ALA A 120 -4.18 10.36 1.96
CA ALA A 120 -2.89 10.07 2.58
C ALA A 120 -1.75 10.19 1.59
N LEU A 121 -0.60 10.64 2.10
CA LEU A 121 0.67 10.61 1.40
C LEU A 121 1.58 9.56 2.05
N TRP A 122 1.96 8.56 1.26
CA TRP A 122 2.90 7.52 1.66
C TRP A 122 4.26 7.77 1.02
N ARG A 123 5.33 7.62 1.80
CA ARG A 123 6.72 7.74 1.34
C ARG A 123 7.44 6.41 1.45
N ARG A 124 8.12 5.99 0.39
CA ARG A 124 8.99 4.82 0.41
C ARG A 124 10.14 4.96 1.41
N MET A 125 10.41 3.88 2.13
CA MET A 125 11.49 3.77 3.12
C MET A 125 12.60 2.85 2.60
N MET A 126 13.86 3.19 2.90
CA MET A 126 15.05 2.32 2.85
C MET A 126 15.43 1.66 1.51
N VAL A 127 14.72 1.94 0.40
CA VAL A 127 15.02 1.34 -0.91
C VAL A 127 15.58 2.39 -1.87
N LEU A 128 16.80 2.16 -2.37
CA LEU A 128 17.31 2.83 -3.55
C LEU A 128 16.80 2.05 -4.77
N GLY A 129 15.84 2.64 -5.47
CA GLY A 129 15.18 2.02 -6.62
C GLY A 129 14.56 3.11 -7.47
N PRO A 130 14.25 2.85 -8.74
CA PRO A 130 13.69 3.86 -9.62
C PRO A 130 12.40 4.45 -9.01
N PRO A 131 12.07 5.71 -9.32
CA PRO A 131 10.77 6.30 -9.03
C PRO A 131 9.60 5.34 -9.34
N PRO A 132 8.45 5.53 -8.68
CA PRO A 132 8.09 6.63 -7.78
C PRO A 132 8.50 6.43 -6.31
N GLU A 133 8.74 7.56 -5.62
CA GLU A 133 9.08 7.63 -4.20
C GLU A 133 7.84 7.75 -3.31
N PHE A 134 6.83 8.46 -3.81
CA PHE A 134 5.60 8.75 -3.10
C PHE A 134 4.42 8.03 -3.74
N CYS A 135 3.46 7.67 -2.89
CA CYS A 135 2.15 7.16 -3.27
C CYS A 135 1.11 8.02 -2.54
N PHE A 136 0.42 8.88 -3.29
CA PHE A 136 -0.70 9.67 -2.79
C PHE A 136 -1.99 8.90 -3.06
N VAL A 137 -2.79 8.67 -2.02
CA VAL A 137 -4.05 7.93 -2.13
C VAL A 137 -5.21 8.79 -1.70
N SER A 138 -6.35 8.66 -2.38
CA SER A 138 -7.56 9.41 -2.08
C SER A 138 -8.85 8.63 -2.43
N ARG A 139 -9.95 8.91 -1.73
CA ARG A 139 -11.29 8.38 -2.08
C ARG A 139 -11.82 8.86 -3.43
N GLU A 140 -11.51 10.11 -3.77
CA GLU A 140 -11.98 10.80 -4.98
C GLU A 140 -10.80 11.25 -5.84
N PRO A 141 -10.95 11.38 -7.17
CA PRO A 141 -9.90 11.89 -8.04
C PRO A 141 -9.38 13.25 -7.57
N ARG A 142 -8.06 13.39 -7.41
CA ARG A 142 -7.40 14.66 -7.08
C ARG A 142 -6.46 15.09 -8.18
N GLN A 143 -6.56 16.36 -8.57
CA GLN A 143 -5.60 16.99 -9.46
C GLN A 143 -4.43 17.52 -8.62
N LEU A 144 -3.33 16.77 -8.62
CA LEU A 144 -2.09 17.21 -7.98
C LEU A 144 -1.37 18.25 -8.86
N PRO A 145 -0.50 19.09 -8.27
CA PRO A 145 0.33 20.04 -9.02
C PRO A 145 1.11 19.36 -10.15
N ALA A 146 1.10 19.98 -11.33
CA ALA A 146 1.69 19.39 -12.54
C ALA A 146 3.20 19.15 -12.43
N GLU A 147 3.90 19.93 -11.60
CA GLU A 147 5.33 19.76 -11.31
C GLU A 147 5.68 18.42 -10.64
N LEU A 148 4.71 17.75 -10.01
CA LEU A 148 4.89 16.40 -9.47
C LEU A 148 4.87 15.32 -10.56
N ALA A 149 4.36 15.63 -11.76
CA ALA A 149 4.18 14.70 -12.86
C ALA A 149 3.64 13.32 -12.43
N PRO A 150 2.48 13.27 -11.74
CA PRO A 150 1.98 12.04 -11.14
C PRO A 150 1.54 11.01 -12.18
N GLU A 151 1.90 9.75 -11.96
CA GLU A 151 1.26 8.60 -12.60
C GLU A 151 0.00 8.24 -11.81
N VAL A 152 -1.17 8.49 -12.41
CA VAL A 152 -2.47 8.23 -11.77
C VAL A 152 -3.01 6.87 -12.17
N ARG A 153 -3.45 6.09 -11.18
CA ARG A 153 -4.10 4.80 -11.35
C ARG A 153 -5.35 4.73 -10.48
N ILE A 154 -6.32 3.93 -10.92
CA ILE A 154 -7.51 3.58 -10.12
C ILE A 154 -7.38 2.11 -9.76
N ARG A 155 -7.66 1.79 -8.51
CA ARG A 155 -7.55 0.43 -7.97
C ARG A 155 -8.91 -0.03 -7.45
N ARG A 156 -9.22 -1.31 -7.59
CA ARG A 156 -10.42 -1.91 -7.01
C ARG A 156 -10.04 -2.78 -5.83
N LYS A 157 -10.69 -2.59 -4.69
CA LYS A 157 -10.56 -3.50 -3.55
C LYS A 157 -11.11 -4.88 -3.91
N ILE A 158 -10.35 -5.94 -3.65
CA ILE A 158 -10.81 -7.32 -3.87
C ILE A 158 -11.14 -8.02 -2.58
#